data_AF-A0A535ZT73-F1
#
_entry.id   AF-A0A535ZT73-F1
#
_cell.length_a   1.000
_cell.length_b   1.000
_cell.length_c   1.000
_cell.angle_alpha   90.00
_cell.angle_beta   90.00
_cell.angle_gamma   90.00
#
_symmetry.space_group_name_H-M   'P 1'
#
loop_
_entity.id
_entity.type
_entity.pdbx_description
1 polymer ?
#
loop_
_entity_poly.entity_id
_entity_poly.type
_entity_poly.pdbx_seq_one_letter_code
_entity_poly.pdbx_strand_id
1 'polypeptide(L)' 'MKLNRVRRVGNSNVVSLPRELDAAGFAVGAQVVIQKLPNGEVRLLPVDRLRQIVREYGRQVVSDNRAALQILADHDRQS' A
#
# COMPACT_ATOMS: atom_id res chain seq x y z
N MET A 1 -9.86 -16.84 -6.01
CA MET A 1 -10.35 -16.16 -4.79
C MET A 1 -10.64 -17.22 -3.72
N LYS A 2 -10.23 -17.02 -2.46
CA LYS A 2 -10.52 -17.95 -1.35
C LYS A 2 -11.27 -17.20 -0.24
N LEU A 3 -12.35 -17.78 0.27
CA LEU A 3 -13.10 -17.22 1.39
C LEU A 3 -12.37 -17.54 2.71
N ASN A 4 -12.10 -16.53 3.52
CA ASN A 4 -11.52 -16.69 4.85
C ASN A 4 -12.42 -16.00 5.88
N ARG A 5 -12.51 -16.59 7.08
CA ARG A 5 -13.32 -16.03 8.17
C ARG A 5 -12.47 -15.10 9.03
N VAL A 6 -13.03 -13.95 9.38
CA VAL A 6 -12.47 -13.09 10.43
C VAL A 6 -12.81 -13.72 11.78
N ARG A 7 -11.82 -13.85 12.66
CA ARG A 7 -11.97 -14.41 14.01
C ARG A 7 -11.39 -13.47 15.06
N ARG A 8 -11.78 -13.68 16.31
CA ARG A 8 -11.29 -12.92 17.47
C ARG A 8 -10.11 -13.65 18.12
N VAL A 9 -9.03 -12.94 18.41
CA VAL A 9 -7.91 -13.41 19.24
C VAL A 9 -7.62 -12.31 20.25
N GLY A 10 -7.93 -12.57 21.53
CA GLY A 10 -7.94 -11.54 22.58
C GLY A 10 -8.86 -10.38 22.19
N ASN A 11 -8.32 -9.16 22.20
CA ASN A 11 -9.04 -7.94 21.83
C ASN A 11 -8.87 -7.53 20.35
N SER A 12 -8.30 -8.39 19.52
CA SER A 12 -8.04 -8.11 18.10
C SER A 12 -8.81 -9.02 17.16
N ASN A 13 -9.15 -8.48 15.99
CA ASN A 13 -9.69 -9.25 14.87
C ASN A 13 -8.54 -9.71 13.98
N VAL A 14 -8.57 -10.97 13.57
CA VAL A 14 -7.53 -11.56 12.71
C VAL A 14 -8.18 -12.32 11.56
N VAL A 15 -7.52 -12.30 10.40
CA VAL A 15 -7.82 -13.13 9.24
C VAL A 15 -6.62 -14.02 8.97
N SER A 16 -6.86 -15.32 8.75
CA SER A 16 -5.79 -16.21 8.33
C SER A 16 -5.46 -15.95 6.87
N LEU A 17 -4.16 -15.83 6.57
CA LEU A 17 -3.69 -15.75 5.20
C LEU A 17 -3.44 -17.17 4.66
N PRO A 18 -3.89 -17.49 3.44
CA PRO A 18 -3.56 -18.75 2.80
C PRO A 18 -2.05 -18.91 2.65
N ARG A 19 -1.52 -20.11 2.89
CA ARG A 19 -0.08 -20.41 2.85
C ARG A 19 0.58 -20.09 1.50
N GLU A 20 -0.19 -20.09 0.42
CA GLU A 20 0.33 -19.74 -0.90
C GLU A 20 0.81 -18.28 -1.00
N LEU A 21 0.42 -17.42 -0.05
CA LEU A 21 0.87 -16.03 0.03
C LEU A 21 2.24 -15.88 0.69
N ASP A 22 2.82 -16.93 1.28
CA ASP A 22 4.15 -16.86 1.90
C ASP A 22 5.21 -16.38 0.89
N ALA A 23 5.18 -16.95 -0.33
CA ALA A 23 6.08 -16.59 -1.42
C ALA A 23 5.87 -15.14 -1.93
N ALA A 24 4.72 -14.54 -1.64
CA ALA A 24 4.43 -13.15 -1.97
C ALA A 24 4.88 -12.16 -0.87
N GLY A 25 5.54 -12.65 0.19
CA GLY A 25 6.06 -11.84 1.29
C GLY A 25 5.14 -11.77 2.51
N PHE A 26 4.20 -12.70 2.64
CA PHE A 26 3.26 -12.78 3.78
C PHE A 26 3.55 -13.95 4.73
N ALA A 27 4.79 -14.45 4.73
CA ALA A 27 5.22 -15.53 5.61
C ALA A 27 5.11 -15.13 7.09
N VAL A 28 5.07 -16.13 7.98
CA VAL A 28 5.03 -15.91 9.43
C VAL A 28 6.18 -15.01 9.88
N GLY A 29 5.87 -13.97 10.65
CA GLY A 29 6.83 -12.97 11.13
C GLY A 29 7.06 -11.79 10.18
N ALA A 30 6.54 -11.83 8.95
CA ALA A 30 6.60 -10.68 8.04
C ALA A 30 5.83 -9.49 8.59
N GLN A 31 6.39 -8.29 8.44
CA GLN A 31 5.69 -7.05 8.72
C GLN A 31 4.87 -6.61 7.52
N VAL A 32 3.64 -6.19 7.77
CA VAL A 32 2.69 -5.79 6.74
C VAL A 32 2.02 -4.47 7.08
N VAL A 33 1.72 -3.69 6.05
CA VAL A 33 0.88 -2.50 6.12
C VAL A 33 -0.55 -2.88 5.74
N ILE A 34 -1.50 -2.44 6.56
CA ILE A 34 -2.93 -2.52 6.29
C ILE A 34 -3.43 -1.14 5.93
N GLN A 35 -3.99 -0.98 4.73
CA GLN A 35 -4.57 0.28 4.27
C GLN A 35 -6.05 0.07 3.93
N LYS A 36 -6.90 0.96 4.47
CA LYS A 36 -8.30 1.07 4.03
C LYS A 36 -8.34 1.92 2.75
N LEU A 37 -8.99 1.41 1.72
CA LEU A 37 -9.19 2.11 0.46
C LEU A 37 -10.55 2.86 0.45
N PRO A 38 -10.70 3.92 -0.37
CA PRO A 38 -11.95 4.69 -0.45
C PRO A 38 -13.18 3.87 -0.87
N ASN A 39 -12.98 2.81 -1.66
CA ASN A 39 -14.04 1.89 -2.09
C ASN A 39 -14.49 0.90 -0.99
N GLY A 40 -13.92 1.00 0.22
CA GLY A 40 -14.24 0.13 1.34
C GLY A 40 -13.42 -1.17 1.40
N GLU A 41 -12.56 -1.42 0.41
CA GLU A 41 -11.64 -2.56 0.43
C GLU A 41 -10.47 -2.32 1.40
N VAL A 42 -9.85 -3.42 1.81
CA VAL A 42 -8.61 -3.41 2.60
C VAL A 42 -7.48 -3.96 1.75
N ARG A 43 -6.40 -3.20 1.65
CA ARG A 43 -5.16 -3.62 0.98
C ARG A 43 -4.14 -4.02 2.02
N LEU A 44 -3.53 -5.19 1.82
CA LEU A 44 -2.43 -5.71 2.64
C LEU A 44 -1.14 -5.69 1.82
N LEU A 45 -0.07 -5.13 2.37
CA LEU A 45 1.20 -4.93 1.65
C LEU A 45 2.38 -5.37 2.52
N PRO A 46 3.31 -6.19 2.02
CA PRO A 46 4.57 -6.45 2.73
C PRO A 46 5.38 -5.15 2.85
N VAL A 47 5.97 -4.90 4.03
CA VAL A 47 6.74 -3.67 4.28
C VAL A 47 7.91 -3.51 3.30
N ASP A 48 8.55 -4.61 2.89
CA ASP A 48 9.64 -4.57 1.91
C ASP A 48 9.20 -4.01 0.55
N ARG A 49 7.92 -4.18 0.21
CA ARG A 49 7.33 -3.62 -1.02
C ARG A 49 6.77 -2.21 -0.83
N LEU A 50 6.62 -1.73 0.41
CA LEU A 50 6.08 -0.41 0.70
C LEU A 50 6.91 0.69 0.02
N ARG A 51 8.24 0.58 0.05
CA ARG A 51 9.13 1.56 -0.60
C ARG A 51 8.92 1.62 -2.11
N GLN A 52 8.68 0.48 -2.75
CA GLN A 52 8.39 0.43 -4.18
C GLN A 52 7.03 1.05 -4.50
N ILE A 53 6.01 0.76 -3.69
CA ILE A 53 4.65 1.28 -3.88
C ILE A 53 4.62 2.80 -3.67
N VAL A 54 5.32 3.33 -2.66
CA VAL A 54 5.45 4.79 -2.47
C VAL A 54 6.09 5.44 -3.69
N ARG A 55 7.12 4.81 -4.29
CA ARG A 55 7.76 5.32 -5.51
C ARG A 55 6.84 5.24 -6.72
N GLU A 56 6.07 4.17 -6.87
CA GLU A 56 5.08 4.03 -7.95
C GLU A 56 3.95 5.05 -7.83
N TYR A 57 3.40 5.24 -6.63
CA TYR A 57 2.38 6.23 -6.37
C TYR A 57 2.91 7.66 -6.56
N GLY A 58 4.14 7.92 -6.12
CA GLY A 58 4.82 9.19 -6.37
C GLY A 58 4.98 9.47 -7.87
N ARG A 59 5.38 8.47 -8.66
CA ARG A 59 5.45 8.59 -10.12
C ARG A 59 4.08 8.87 -10.75
N GLN A 60 3.03 8.21 -10.27
CA GLN A 60 1.67 8.43 -10.75
C GLN A 60 1.21 9.87 -10.46
N VAL A 61 1.37 10.34 -9.22
CA VAL A 61 1.01 11.71 -8.83
C VAL A 61 1.77 12.75 -9.67
N VAL A 62 3.07 12.54 -9.91
CA VAL A 62 3.87 13.42 -10.77
C VAL A 62 3.35 13.42 -12.20
N SER A 63 2.99 12.25 -12.74
CA SER A 63 2.40 12.15 -14.07
C SER A 63 1.08 12.91 -14.17
N ASP A 64 0.18 12.70 -13.21
CA ASP A 64 -1.17 13.27 -13.21
C ASP A 64 -1.15 14.79 -13.00
N ASN A 65 -0.15 15.31 -12.28
CA ASN A 65 -0.05 16.73 -11.91
C ASN A 65 1.08 17.47 -12.63
N ARG A 66 1.54 16.95 -13.78
CA ARG A 66 2.73 17.45 -14.47
C ARG A 66 2.70 18.96 -14.76
N ALA A 67 1.55 19.48 -15.18
CA ALA A 67 1.39 20.90 -15.48
C ALA A 67 1.49 21.78 -14.21
N ALA A 68 0.87 21.36 -13.11
CA ALA A 68 0.95 22.06 -11.84
C ALA A 68 2.37 22.05 -11.27
N LEU A 69 3.08 20.92 -11.40
CA LEU A 69 4.48 20.81 -10.98
C LEU A 69 5.42 21.68 -11.84
N GLN A 70 5.12 21.85 -13.13
CA GLN A 70 5.90 22.74 -14.01
C GLN A 70 5.78 24.20 -13.58
N ILE A 71 4.57 24.67 -13.23
CA ILE A 71 4.33 26.03 -12.75
C ILE A 71 5.15 26.32 -11.48
N LEU A 72 5.17 25.38 -10.53
CA LEU A 72 5.98 25.49 -9.32
C LEU A 72 7.48 25.57 -9.65
N ALA A 73 7.95 24.71 -10.56
CA ALA A 73 9.36 24.67 -10.96
C ALA A 73 9.82 25.90 -11.76
N ASP A 74 8.90 26.59 -12.44
CA ASP A 74 9.19 27.85 -13.14
C ASP A 74 9.28 29.02 -12.16
N HIS A 75 8.44 29.05 -11.12
CA HIS A 75 8.51 30.05 -10.05
C HIS A 75 9.78 29.91 -9.19
N ASP A 76 10.19 28.69 -8.84
CA ASP A 76 11.42 28.44 -8.08
C ASP A 76 12.69 28.87 -8.85
N ARG A 77 12.67 28.84 -10.19
CA ARG A 77 13.80 29.29 -11.02
C ARG A 77 13.90 30.81 -11.17
N GLN A 78 12.83 31.53 -10.86
CA GLN A 78 12.75 32.98 -10.96
C GLN A 78 12.98 33.68 -9.61
N SER A 79 13.11 32.91 -8.52
CA SER A 79 13.40 33.37 -7.16
C SER A 79 14.87 33.14 -6.80
#